data_AF-A0A8T4Z629-F1
#
_entry.id   AF-A0A8T4Z629-F1
#
_cell.length_a   1.000
_cell.length_b   1.000
_cell.length_c   1.000
_cell.angle_alpha   90.00
_cell.angle_beta   90.00
_cell.angle_gamma   90.00
#
_symmetry.space_group_name_H-M   'P 1'
#
loop_
_entity.id
_entity.type
_entity.pdbx_description
1 polymer ?
#
loop_
_entity_poly.entity_id
_entity_poly.type
_entity_poly.pdbx_seq_one_letter_code
_entity_poly.pdbx_strand_id
1 'polypeptide(L)'
;MKRIHASLPSVPPPTWAILERALIDIMGESVFPFLEKYTREDGSIIWHDKEGGGGSLDDAYESFYNWPLLYILGGADHLLPISKRLFEGITSQYTYYGTVYKDYDKDADWFHQGEGYLFFYFLCLADPKDRKNLERAKRFAGFYLNEDPEVEEPIFDPERKLIRSWRVGSRGANFHVWRNYGWAEWSRPYGLPFEDVPGIESYEDLRDPEKARLMGEVMHRRMDRGDVAQNLAATSLLTNAFLLTGEEKYRSWVLDYVEAWIERTRKNGGILPDNVGLSGEIGEYMDGK
;
A
#
# COMPACT_ATOMS: atom_id res chain seq x y z
N MET A 1 -11.43 14.77 -34.14
CA MET A 1 -12.59 14.11 -33.52
C MET A 1 -13.20 13.16 -34.55
N LYS A 2 -13.11 11.84 -34.36
CA LYS A 2 -13.75 10.87 -35.28
C LYS A 2 -15.26 10.97 -35.08
N ARG A 3 -16.00 11.26 -36.15
CA ARG A 3 -17.47 11.27 -36.12
C ARG A 3 -17.94 9.83 -36.32
N ILE A 4 -18.51 9.22 -35.28
CA ILE A 4 -19.09 7.89 -35.36
C ILE A 4 -20.53 8.04 -35.87
N HIS A 5 -20.87 7.37 -36.97
CA HIS A 5 -22.23 7.27 -37.48
C HIS A 5 -22.75 5.85 -37.22
N ALA A 6 -23.78 5.73 -36.38
CA ALA A 6 -24.48 4.46 -36.21
C ALA A 6 -25.42 4.26 -37.42
N SER A 7 -25.23 3.15 -38.14
CA SER A 7 -26.02 2.77 -39.32
C SER A 7 -26.90 1.54 -39.09
N LEU A 8 -26.78 0.90 -37.92
CA LEU A 8 -27.55 -0.28 -37.54
C LEU A 8 -28.52 0.08 -36.41
N PRO A 9 -29.79 -0.34 -36.47
CA PRO A 9 -30.74 -0.16 -35.37
C PRO A 9 -30.26 -0.94 -34.14
N SER A 10 -30.47 -0.35 -32.96
CA SER A 10 -30.22 -1.01 -31.69
C SER A 10 -31.06 -2.29 -31.60
N VAL A 11 -30.41 -3.46 -31.59
CA VAL A 11 -31.07 -4.72 -31.26
C VAL A 11 -31.48 -4.67 -29.79
N PRO A 12 -32.61 -5.30 -29.38
CA PRO A 12 -32.96 -5.40 -27.97
C PRO A 12 -31.76 -5.97 -27.20
N PRO A 13 -31.28 -5.28 -26.13
CA PRO A 13 -30.12 -5.75 -25.41
C PRO A 13 -30.45 -7.14 -24.80
N PRO A 14 -29.48 -8.06 -24.78
CA PRO A 14 -29.68 -9.36 -24.15
C PRO A 14 -29.99 -9.16 -22.66
N THR A 15 -30.79 -10.07 -22.09
CA THR A 15 -31.26 -9.96 -20.69
C THR A 15 -30.12 -9.77 -19.68
N TRP A 16 -28.98 -10.43 -19.89
CA TRP A 16 -27.83 -10.28 -18.99
C TRP A 16 -27.32 -8.84 -18.92
N ALA A 17 -27.34 -8.07 -20.03
CA ALA A 17 -26.87 -6.69 -20.05
C ALA A 17 -27.82 -5.75 -19.30
N ILE A 18 -29.13 -6.04 -19.34
CA ILE A 18 -30.12 -5.31 -18.55
C ILE A 18 -29.92 -5.60 -17.05
N LEU A 19 -29.69 -6.86 -16.69
CA LEU A 19 -29.46 -7.27 -15.30
C LEU A 19 -28.14 -6.72 -14.75
N GLU A 20 -27.07 -6.72 -15.54
CA GLU A 20 -25.80 -6.11 -15.18
C GLU A 20 -25.97 -4.60 -14.92
N ARG A 21 -26.72 -3.90 -15.79
CA ARG A 21 -26.99 -2.47 -15.58
C ARG A 21 -27.78 -2.22 -14.29
N ALA A 22 -28.82 -3.01 -14.05
CA ALA A 22 -29.60 -2.93 -12.81
C ALA A 22 -28.75 -3.23 -11.56
N LEU A 23 -27.83 -4.19 -11.65
CA LEU A 23 -26.89 -4.49 -10.56
C LEU A 23 -25.97 -3.29 -10.27
N ILE A 24 -25.40 -2.67 -11.31
CA ILE A 24 -24.53 -1.49 -11.14
C ILE A 24 -25.31 -0.32 -10.51
N ASP A 25 -26.57 -0.12 -10.90
CA ASP A 25 -27.42 0.92 -10.31
C ASP A 25 -27.69 0.64 -8.83
N ILE A 26 -28.01 -0.61 -8.47
CA ILE A 26 -28.20 -1.02 -7.07
C ILE A 26 -26.91 -0.83 -6.26
N MET A 27 -25.75 -1.20 -6.81
CA MET A 27 -24.45 -0.99 -6.15
C MET A 27 -24.20 0.50 -5.89
N GLY A 28 -24.54 1.37 -6.85
CA GLY A 28 -24.42 2.82 -6.71
C GLY A 28 -25.24 3.40 -5.55
N GLU A 29 -26.44 2.88 -5.32
CA GLU A 29 -27.31 3.29 -4.22
C GLU A 29 -26.94 2.66 -2.87
N SER A 30 -26.34 1.46 -2.90
CA SER A 30 -26.00 0.70 -1.69
C SER A 30 -24.96 1.37 -0.78
N VAL A 31 -24.27 2.40 -1.28
CA VAL A 31 -23.25 3.14 -0.52
C VAL A 31 -23.86 4.03 0.58
N PHE A 32 -25.10 4.52 0.41
CA PHE A 32 -25.67 5.52 1.32
C PHE A 32 -25.92 4.98 2.74
N PRO A 33 -26.51 3.78 2.93
CA PRO A 33 -26.65 3.21 4.26
C PRO A 33 -25.30 2.98 4.96
N PHE A 34 -24.25 2.66 4.19
CA PHE A 34 -22.91 2.48 4.72
C PHE A 34 -22.30 3.82 5.17
N LEU A 35 -22.38 4.85 4.33
CA LEU A 35 -21.92 6.21 4.65
C LEU A 35 -22.61 6.75 5.91
N GLU A 36 -23.94 6.65 5.99
CA GLU A 36 -24.72 7.12 7.14
C GLU A 36 -24.28 6.45 8.44
N LYS A 37 -23.95 5.17 8.39
CA LYS A 37 -23.61 4.39 9.58
C LYS A 37 -22.17 4.56 10.04
N TYR A 38 -21.22 4.71 9.11
CA TYR A 38 -19.79 4.56 9.40
C TYR A 38 -18.95 5.81 9.14
N THR A 39 -19.52 6.88 8.58
CA THR A 39 -18.75 8.08 8.22
C THR A 39 -19.38 9.35 8.79
N ARG A 40 -18.55 10.37 8.99
CA ARG A 40 -18.99 11.74 9.29
C ARG A 40 -19.15 12.53 7.99
N GLU A 41 -19.80 13.69 8.08
CA GLU A 41 -20.07 14.55 6.93
C GLU A 41 -18.79 15.00 6.19
N ASP A 42 -17.68 15.17 6.93
CA ASP A 42 -16.37 15.55 6.38
C ASP A 42 -15.62 14.39 5.68
N GLY A 43 -16.16 13.17 5.73
CA GLY A 43 -15.55 11.97 5.14
C GLY A 43 -14.64 11.19 6.09
N SER A 44 -14.47 11.62 7.34
CA SER A 44 -13.78 10.81 8.36
C SER A 44 -14.63 9.61 8.78
N ILE A 45 -13.98 8.54 9.28
CA ILE A 45 -14.65 7.31 9.72
C ILE A 45 -15.02 7.42 11.21
N ILE A 46 -16.19 6.91 11.56
CA ILE A 46 -16.63 6.73 12.95
C ILE A 46 -15.90 5.50 13.52
N TRP A 47 -14.75 5.74 14.16
CA TRP A 47 -13.87 4.69 14.67
C TRP A 47 -13.50 4.91 16.15
N HIS A 48 -12.39 5.61 16.40
CA HIS A 48 -11.87 5.91 17.74
C HIS A 48 -11.44 7.38 17.84
N ASP A 49 -12.02 8.16 18.75
CA ASP A 49 -11.81 9.61 18.79
C ASP A 49 -10.50 10.05 19.52
N LYS A 50 -9.45 9.21 19.58
CA LYS A 50 -8.19 9.53 20.30
C LYS A 50 -6.94 9.38 19.44
N GLU A 51 -5.92 10.19 19.74
CA GLU A 51 -4.57 10.11 19.18
C GLU A 51 -3.96 8.71 19.41
N GLY A 52 -3.32 8.14 18.38
CA GLY A 52 -2.83 6.75 18.40
C GLY A 52 -3.92 5.67 18.55
N GLY A 53 -5.20 6.05 18.39
CA GLY A 53 -6.35 5.17 18.55
C GLY A 53 -6.89 4.55 17.26
N GLY A 54 -6.37 4.92 16.09
CA GLY A 54 -6.77 4.34 14.81
C GLY A 54 -6.23 2.91 14.62
N GLY A 55 -6.96 2.09 13.86
CA GLY A 55 -6.40 0.86 13.28
C GLY A 55 -5.35 1.20 12.22
N SER A 56 -5.05 0.26 11.32
CA SER A 56 -4.12 0.54 10.23
C SER A 56 -4.74 1.53 9.23
N LEU A 57 -3.90 2.23 8.45
CA LEU A 57 -4.36 3.24 7.48
C LEU A 57 -5.03 2.60 6.27
N ASP A 58 -4.48 1.47 5.83
CA ASP A 58 -5.00 0.61 4.77
C ASP A 58 -6.44 0.18 5.03
N ASP A 59 -6.76 -0.41 6.19
CA ASP A 59 -8.12 -0.74 6.63
C ASP A 59 -9.15 0.39 6.35
N ALA A 60 -8.77 1.63 6.63
CA ALA A 60 -9.63 2.79 6.44
C ALA A 60 -9.86 3.11 4.96
N TYR A 61 -8.80 3.08 4.15
CA TYR A 61 -8.93 3.29 2.70
C TYR A 61 -9.62 2.11 2.00
N GLU A 62 -9.38 0.89 2.45
CA GLU A 62 -9.95 -0.34 1.89
C GLU A 62 -11.48 -0.39 2.03
N SER A 63 -12.03 0.27 3.03
CA SER A 63 -13.47 0.38 3.18
C SER A 63 -14.18 1.03 1.97
N PHE A 64 -13.43 1.75 1.11
CA PHE A 64 -13.98 2.55 0.01
C PHE A 64 -13.26 2.38 -1.34
N TYR A 65 -12.20 1.56 -1.42
CA TYR A 65 -11.30 1.53 -2.57
C TYR A 65 -11.99 1.23 -3.91
N ASN A 66 -13.07 0.46 -3.90
CA ASN A 66 -13.76 0.00 -5.10
C ASN A 66 -14.80 1.00 -5.65
N TRP A 67 -15.11 2.10 -4.95
CA TRP A 67 -16.13 3.06 -5.39
C TRP A 67 -15.69 3.90 -6.60
N PRO A 68 -14.45 4.41 -6.69
CA PRO A 68 -13.97 5.05 -7.91
C PRO A 68 -13.87 4.05 -9.07
N LEU A 69 -13.55 2.78 -8.80
CA LEU A 69 -13.55 1.73 -9.82
C LEU A 69 -14.97 1.52 -10.37
N LEU A 70 -15.97 1.41 -9.50
CA LEU A 70 -17.37 1.30 -9.91
C LEU A 70 -17.81 2.50 -10.76
N TYR A 71 -17.40 3.72 -10.38
CA TYR A 71 -17.62 4.92 -11.19
C TYR A 71 -17.02 4.78 -12.60
N ILE A 72 -15.76 4.35 -12.72
CA ILE A 72 -15.08 4.15 -14.02
C ILE A 72 -15.80 3.12 -14.89
N LEU A 73 -16.37 2.08 -14.28
CA LEU A 73 -17.16 1.05 -14.98
C LEU A 73 -18.56 1.53 -15.42
N GLY A 74 -18.87 2.83 -15.26
CA GLY A 74 -20.16 3.42 -15.60
C GLY A 74 -21.18 3.33 -14.47
N GLY A 75 -20.72 3.30 -13.22
CA GLY A 75 -21.54 3.45 -12.02
C GLY A 75 -22.09 4.87 -11.85
N ALA A 76 -22.71 5.12 -10.70
CA ALA A 76 -23.35 6.39 -10.42
C ALA A 76 -22.34 7.54 -10.26
N ASP A 77 -22.69 8.72 -10.78
CA ASP A 77 -21.79 9.89 -10.80
C ASP A 77 -21.41 10.40 -9.40
N HIS A 78 -22.25 10.18 -8.38
CA HIS A 78 -21.97 10.59 -7.01
C HIS A 78 -20.83 9.83 -6.35
N LEU A 79 -20.44 8.67 -6.89
CA LEU A 79 -19.39 7.83 -6.31
C LEU A 79 -18.03 8.53 -6.32
N LEU A 80 -17.68 9.24 -7.40
CA LEU A 80 -16.41 9.97 -7.49
C LEU A 80 -16.26 11.10 -6.45
N PRO A 81 -17.18 12.07 -6.34
CA PRO A 81 -17.04 13.14 -5.35
C PRO A 81 -17.12 12.62 -3.91
N ILE A 82 -17.91 11.58 -3.64
CA ILE A 82 -17.94 10.91 -2.33
C ILE A 82 -16.57 10.29 -2.02
N SER A 83 -16.01 9.54 -2.96
CA SER A 83 -14.70 8.89 -2.80
C SER A 83 -13.59 9.91 -2.53
N LYS A 84 -13.58 11.02 -3.27
CA LYS A 84 -12.62 12.11 -3.02
C LYS A 84 -12.78 12.67 -1.60
N ARG A 85 -14.01 12.92 -1.15
CA ARG A 85 -14.27 13.42 0.21
C ARG A 85 -13.76 12.45 1.28
N LEU A 86 -14.03 11.15 1.10
CA LEU A 86 -13.58 10.11 2.03
C LEU A 86 -12.06 10.03 2.10
N PHE A 87 -11.38 10.05 0.96
CA PHE A 87 -9.92 10.06 0.93
C PHE A 87 -9.35 11.26 1.72
N GLU A 88 -9.88 12.47 1.50
CA GLU A 88 -9.45 13.67 2.26
C GLU A 88 -9.74 13.56 3.77
N GLY A 89 -10.94 13.08 4.12
CA GLY A 89 -11.37 12.94 5.51
C GLY A 89 -10.53 11.92 6.28
N ILE A 90 -10.29 10.75 5.69
CA ILE A 90 -9.43 9.70 6.24
C ILE A 90 -7.98 10.18 6.33
N THR A 91 -7.43 10.79 5.27
CA THR A 91 -6.05 11.32 5.27
C THR A 91 -5.86 12.31 6.41
N SER A 92 -6.83 13.21 6.61
CA SER A 92 -6.80 14.23 7.67
C SER A 92 -6.91 13.60 9.07
N GLN A 93 -7.82 12.64 9.23
CA GLN A 93 -8.01 11.90 10.48
C GLN A 93 -6.75 11.12 10.88
N TYR A 94 -6.11 10.43 9.94
CA TYR A 94 -4.89 9.67 10.21
C TYR A 94 -3.64 10.55 10.33
N THR A 95 -3.66 11.74 9.75
CA THR A 95 -2.66 12.78 10.06
C THR A 95 -2.77 13.19 11.53
N TYR A 96 -4.00 13.39 12.03
CA TYR A 96 -4.24 13.67 13.44
C TYR A 96 -3.82 12.50 14.36
N TYR A 97 -3.99 11.25 13.92
CA TYR A 97 -3.49 10.08 14.67
C TYR A 97 -1.97 9.89 14.61
N GLY A 98 -1.26 10.63 13.74
CA GLY A 98 0.20 10.60 13.64
C GLY A 98 0.77 9.44 12.80
N THR A 99 -0.06 8.78 12.00
CA THR A 99 0.33 7.71 11.07
C THR A 99 0.52 8.20 9.64
N VAL A 100 -0.07 9.35 9.29
CA VAL A 100 0.12 10.01 7.98
C VAL A 100 0.96 11.27 8.14
N TYR A 101 1.87 11.49 7.19
CA TYR A 101 2.63 12.72 7.05
C TYR A 101 2.78 13.08 5.56
N LYS A 102 2.58 14.37 5.23
CA LYS A 102 2.56 14.84 3.82
C LYS A 102 1.59 14.06 2.92
N ASP A 103 0.42 13.69 3.44
CA ASP A 103 -0.64 12.87 2.81
C ASP A 103 -0.26 11.40 2.52
N TYR A 104 0.92 10.95 2.93
CA TYR A 104 1.42 9.58 2.71
C TYR A 104 1.65 8.89 4.05
N ASP A 105 1.65 7.56 4.05
CA ASP A 105 1.97 6.79 5.25
C ASP A 105 3.35 7.23 5.78
N LYS A 106 3.47 7.36 7.10
CA LYS A 106 4.70 7.77 7.75
C LYS A 106 5.78 6.72 7.58
N ASP A 107 5.40 5.46 7.79
CA ASP A 107 6.29 4.31 7.83
C ASP A 107 5.48 3.01 7.92
N ALA A 108 5.10 2.40 6.81
CA ALA A 108 4.40 1.10 6.82
C ALA A 108 5.11 0.11 5.88
N ASP A 109 4.75 -1.16 5.93
CA ASP A 109 5.21 -2.12 4.93
C ASP A 109 4.41 -2.03 3.63
N TRP A 110 5.00 -2.56 2.56
CA TRP A 110 4.40 -2.50 1.24
C TRP A 110 3.23 -3.44 1.02
N PHE A 111 3.01 -4.42 1.90
CA PHE A 111 1.80 -5.23 1.86
C PHE A 111 0.60 -4.34 2.20
N HIS A 112 0.60 -3.71 3.38
CA HIS A 112 -0.49 -2.83 3.81
C HIS A 112 -0.62 -1.57 2.94
N GLN A 113 0.50 -0.92 2.60
CA GLN A 113 0.45 0.24 1.69
C GLN A 113 -0.13 -0.14 0.32
N GLY A 114 0.24 -1.32 -0.20
CA GLY A 114 -0.26 -1.82 -1.47
C GLY A 114 -1.78 -1.98 -1.46
N GLU A 115 -2.35 -2.51 -0.38
CA GLU A 115 -3.80 -2.70 -0.23
C GLU A 115 -4.52 -1.35 -0.12
N GLY A 116 -4.07 -0.46 0.78
CA GLY A 116 -4.69 0.85 0.99
C GLY A 116 -4.63 1.78 -0.23
N TYR A 117 -3.48 1.84 -0.92
CA TYR A 117 -3.30 2.79 -2.03
C TYR A 117 -4.00 2.39 -3.34
N LEU A 118 -4.63 1.21 -3.42
CA LEU A 118 -5.59 0.92 -4.49
C LEU A 118 -6.65 2.02 -4.58
N PHE A 119 -7.12 2.54 -3.44
CA PHE A 119 -8.09 3.63 -3.42
C PHE A 119 -7.55 4.89 -4.13
N PHE A 120 -6.29 5.26 -3.84
CA PHE A 120 -5.62 6.38 -4.48
C PHE A 120 -5.45 6.16 -5.99
N TYR A 121 -5.01 4.97 -6.42
CA TYR A 121 -4.84 4.64 -7.83
C TYR A 121 -6.17 4.72 -8.60
N PHE A 122 -7.26 4.23 -8.03
CA PHE A 122 -8.57 4.33 -8.68
C PHE A 122 -9.10 5.78 -8.73
N LEU A 123 -8.80 6.62 -7.73
CA LEU A 123 -9.09 8.05 -7.80
C LEU A 123 -8.30 8.77 -8.90
N CYS A 124 -7.02 8.44 -9.06
CA CYS A 124 -6.18 8.93 -10.16
C CYS A 124 -6.71 8.49 -11.53
N LEU A 125 -7.15 7.24 -11.65
CA LEU A 125 -7.73 6.72 -12.89
C LEU A 125 -9.08 7.35 -13.21
N ALA A 126 -9.92 7.59 -12.19
CA ALA A 126 -11.26 8.15 -12.34
C ALA A 126 -11.24 9.63 -12.72
N ASP A 127 -10.27 10.40 -12.21
CA ASP A 127 -10.05 11.80 -12.59
C ASP A 127 -8.55 12.11 -12.73
N PRO A 128 -7.95 11.81 -13.89
CA PRO A 128 -6.51 12.00 -14.12
C PRO A 128 -6.10 13.48 -14.20
N LYS A 129 -7.07 14.41 -14.22
CA LYS A 129 -6.81 15.87 -14.23
C LYS A 129 -6.92 16.50 -12.85
N ASP A 130 -7.23 15.70 -11.82
CA ASP A 130 -7.28 16.19 -10.45
C ASP A 130 -5.88 16.67 -10.01
N ARG A 131 -5.78 17.98 -9.76
CA ARG A 131 -4.51 18.61 -9.42
C ARG A 131 -3.95 18.11 -8.10
N LYS A 132 -4.79 17.84 -7.10
CA LYS A 132 -4.30 17.36 -5.79
C LYS A 132 -3.68 15.98 -5.94
N ASN A 133 -4.34 15.09 -6.67
CA ASN A 133 -3.85 13.73 -6.88
C ASN A 133 -2.60 13.70 -7.78
N LEU A 134 -2.48 14.61 -8.75
CA LEU A 134 -1.25 14.77 -9.52
C LEU A 134 -0.06 15.20 -8.63
N GLU A 135 -0.27 16.17 -7.74
CA GLU A 135 0.77 16.60 -6.79
C GLU A 135 1.11 15.49 -5.78
N ARG A 136 0.11 14.74 -5.28
CA ARG A 136 0.34 13.56 -4.43
C ARG A 136 1.15 12.50 -5.15
N ALA A 137 0.80 12.14 -6.38
CA ALA A 137 1.51 11.13 -7.13
C ALA A 137 3.00 11.50 -7.32
N LYS A 138 3.28 12.76 -7.66
CA LYS A 138 4.65 13.29 -7.74
C LYS A 138 5.37 13.23 -6.39
N ARG A 139 4.72 13.68 -5.32
CA ARG A 139 5.32 13.69 -3.97
C ARG A 139 5.61 12.28 -3.48
N PHE A 140 4.65 11.37 -3.60
CA PHE A 140 4.76 10.00 -3.11
C PHE A 140 5.87 9.25 -3.86
N ALA A 141 5.94 9.40 -5.19
CA ALA A 141 7.05 8.87 -5.98
C ALA A 141 8.39 9.57 -5.64
N GLY A 142 8.35 10.87 -5.37
CA GLY A 142 9.52 11.67 -4.98
C GLY A 142 10.24 11.14 -3.74
N PHE A 143 9.53 10.52 -2.80
CA PHE A 143 10.17 9.86 -1.65
C PHE A 143 11.07 8.68 -2.06
N TYR A 144 10.72 7.95 -3.12
CA TYR A 144 11.52 6.83 -3.65
C TYR A 144 12.64 7.28 -4.60
N LEU A 145 12.53 8.50 -5.12
CA LEU A 145 13.56 9.17 -5.92
C LEU A 145 14.52 10.00 -5.04
N ASN A 146 14.33 10.01 -3.71
CA ASN A 146 15.07 10.83 -2.75
C ASN A 146 15.01 12.34 -3.07
N GLU A 147 13.86 12.82 -3.55
CA GLU A 147 13.66 14.22 -3.95
C GLU A 147 13.19 15.13 -2.81
N ASP A 148 12.69 14.56 -1.71
CA ASP A 148 12.23 15.33 -0.55
C ASP A 148 13.40 15.61 0.43
N PRO A 149 13.78 16.88 0.65
CA PRO A 149 14.94 17.22 1.48
C PRO A 149 14.70 17.07 2.99
N GLU A 150 13.45 16.86 3.44
CA GLU A 150 13.13 16.63 4.85
C GLU A 150 13.29 15.17 5.26
N VAL A 151 13.49 14.27 4.29
CA VAL A 151 13.75 12.86 4.54
C VAL A 151 15.24 12.69 4.90
N GLU A 152 15.52 12.51 6.19
CA GLU A 152 16.88 12.29 6.70
C GLU A 152 17.42 10.90 6.33
N GLU A 153 16.56 9.87 6.35
CA GLU A 153 16.91 8.49 5.99
C GLU A 153 16.31 8.13 4.62
N PRO A 154 17.10 8.18 3.52
CA PRO A 154 16.63 7.84 2.18
C PRO A 154 15.94 6.48 2.13
N ILE A 155 14.83 6.39 1.39
CA ILE A 155 14.12 5.13 1.15
C ILE A 155 14.93 4.23 0.23
N PHE A 156 15.51 4.80 -0.83
CA PHE A 156 16.11 4.06 -1.93
C PHE A 156 17.62 4.29 -2.02
N ASP A 157 18.38 3.22 -2.18
CA ASP A 157 19.79 3.26 -2.57
C ASP A 157 19.88 3.18 -4.12
N PRO A 158 20.26 4.26 -4.82
CA PRO A 158 20.32 4.28 -6.28
C PRO A 158 21.51 3.49 -6.86
N GLU A 159 22.58 3.27 -6.09
CA GLU A 159 23.74 2.50 -6.53
C GLU A 159 23.43 1.01 -6.52
N ARG A 160 22.81 0.53 -5.44
CA ARG A 160 22.43 -0.88 -5.27
C ARG A 160 21.05 -1.23 -5.80
N LYS A 161 20.27 -0.21 -6.16
CA LYS A 161 18.88 -0.33 -6.63
C LYS A 161 18.02 -1.12 -5.65
N LEU A 162 18.03 -0.72 -4.38
CA LEU A 162 17.29 -1.39 -3.32
C LEU A 162 16.56 -0.40 -2.41
N ILE A 163 15.44 -0.84 -1.86
CA ILE A 163 14.74 -0.13 -0.78
C ILE A 163 15.39 -0.55 0.55
N ARG A 164 15.76 0.42 1.39
CA ARG A 164 16.67 0.21 2.54
C ARG A 164 16.01 -0.43 3.76
N SER A 165 14.68 -0.49 3.81
CA SER A 165 13.93 -1.13 4.88
C SER A 165 12.65 -1.77 4.34
N TRP A 166 12.11 -2.77 5.04
CA TRP A 166 10.76 -3.28 4.83
C TRP A 166 9.68 -2.26 5.22
N ARG A 167 9.99 -1.33 6.13
CA ARG A 167 9.08 -0.30 6.62
C ARG A 167 9.53 1.07 6.12
N VAL A 168 8.74 1.66 5.23
CA VAL A 168 9.10 2.89 4.49
C VAL A 168 7.91 3.83 4.37
N GLY A 169 8.17 5.12 4.23
CA GLY A 169 7.10 6.11 4.08
C GLY A 169 7.62 7.53 3.93
N SER A 170 6.75 8.50 4.17
CA SER A 170 7.06 9.94 4.08
C SER A 170 8.13 10.42 5.07
N ARG A 171 8.48 9.61 6.08
CA ARG A 171 9.61 9.86 6.99
C ARG A 171 10.90 9.13 6.59
N GLY A 172 10.91 8.46 5.45
CA GLY A 172 12.07 7.73 4.96
C GLY A 172 12.04 6.24 5.29
N ALA A 173 13.22 5.62 5.23
CA ALA A 173 13.41 4.25 5.68
C ALA A 173 13.37 4.18 7.21
N ASN A 174 12.48 3.36 7.77
CA ASN A 174 12.41 3.13 9.20
C ASN A 174 13.08 1.80 9.55
N PHE A 175 14.23 1.88 10.22
CA PHE A 175 14.87 0.73 10.85
C PHE A 175 14.19 0.48 12.20
N HIS A 176 13.10 -0.29 12.15
CA HIS A 176 12.29 -0.60 13.33
C HIS A 176 13.15 -1.25 14.43
N VAL A 177 12.65 -1.22 15.68
CA VAL A 177 13.33 -1.86 16.81
C VAL A 177 12.34 -2.76 17.53
N TRP A 178 12.39 -4.05 17.21
CA TRP A 178 11.58 -5.05 17.92
C TRP A 178 12.10 -5.23 19.35
N ARG A 179 11.22 -5.00 20.33
CA ARG A 179 11.49 -5.29 21.75
C ARG A 179 11.01 -6.68 22.16
N ASN A 180 9.93 -7.14 21.55
CA ASN A 180 9.36 -8.46 21.70
C ASN A 180 8.46 -8.77 20.51
N TYR A 181 8.12 -10.05 20.35
CA TYR A 181 7.02 -10.50 19.51
C TYR A 181 6.10 -11.35 20.38
N GLY A 182 5.07 -10.70 20.93
CA GLY A 182 4.19 -11.28 21.94
C GLY A 182 3.11 -12.19 21.35
N TRP A 183 2.64 -13.13 22.16
CA TRP A 183 1.46 -13.93 21.84
C TRP A 183 0.19 -13.07 21.88
N ALA A 184 -0.65 -13.21 20.88
CA ALA A 184 -2.04 -12.77 20.92
C ALA A 184 -2.95 -13.80 20.24
N GLU A 185 -4.17 -13.96 20.75
CA GLU A 185 -5.12 -14.97 20.24
C GLU A 185 -5.41 -14.77 18.75
N TRP A 186 -5.56 -13.51 18.31
CA TRP A 186 -5.88 -13.17 16.92
C TRP A 186 -4.74 -13.51 15.95
N SER A 187 -3.48 -13.52 16.41
CA SER A 187 -2.31 -13.78 15.57
C SER A 187 -1.88 -15.25 15.56
N ARG A 188 -2.57 -16.10 16.32
CA ARG A 188 -2.33 -17.54 16.38
C ARG A 188 -2.34 -18.24 15.01
N PRO A 189 -3.22 -17.90 14.05
CA PRO A 189 -3.19 -18.52 12.72
C PRO A 189 -1.95 -18.21 11.89
N TYR A 190 -1.25 -17.11 12.16
CA TYR A 190 -0.07 -16.68 11.39
C TYR A 190 1.21 -17.40 11.80
N GLY A 191 1.26 -17.98 13.01
CA GLY A 191 2.39 -18.78 13.46
C GLY A 191 3.62 -17.97 13.85
N LEU A 192 4.79 -18.64 13.86
CA LEU A 192 6.06 -18.04 14.24
C LEU A 192 6.68 -17.25 13.07
N PRO A 193 7.22 -16.05 13.29
CA PRO A 193 7.98 -15.31 12.27
C PRO A 193 9.22 -16.09 11.80
N PHE A 194 9.87 -16.80 12.74
CA PHE A 194 11.02 -17.67 12.47
C PHE A 194 10.84 -19.00 13.19
N GLU A 195 11.01 -20.09 12.46
CA GLU A 195 10.90 -21.45 13.01
C GLU A 195 12.22 -21.99 13.59
N ASP A 196 13.34 -21.28 13.39
CA ASP A 196 14.69 -21.71 13.78
C ASP A 196 15.21 -21.04 15.07
N VAL A 197 14.32 -20.47 15.89
CA VAL A 197 14.70 -19.81 17.14
C VAL A 197 14.83 -20.84 18.27
N PRO A 198 16.03 -21.03 18.87
CA PRO A 198 16.23 -22.04 19.90
C PRO A 198 15.29 -21.88 21.10
N GLY A 199 14.58 -22.96 21.44
CA GLY A 199 13.65 -23.00 22.58
C GLY A 199 12.23 -22.51 22.28
N ILE A 200 11.94 -22.15 21.02
CA ILE A 200 10.60 -21.76 20.55
C ILE A 200 10.20 -22.72 19.43
N GLU A 201 9.26 -23.62 19.70
CA GLU A 201 8.85 -24.67 18.75
C GLU A 201 7.42 -24.44 18.23
N SER A 202 6.64 -23.63 18.94
CA SER A 202 5.26 -23.32 18.58
C SER A 202 4.91 -21.87 18.89
N TYR A 203 3.87 -21.35 18.22
CA TYR A 203 3.36 -20.02 18.54
C TYR A 203 2.96 -19.86 20.02
N GLU A 204 2.48 -20.94 20.66
CA GLU A 204 2.09 -20.93 22.08
C GLU A 204 3.27 -20.67 23.02
N ASP A 205 4.50 -20.96 22.60
CA ASP A 205 5.69 -20.66 23.40
C ASP A 205 5.89 -19.16 23.63
N LEU A 206 5.35 -18.31 22.75
CA LEU A 206 5.42 -16.85 22.88
C LEU A 206 4.55 -16.30 24.04
N ARG A 207 3.77 -17.16 24.72
CA ARG A 207 3.12 -16.80 25.99
C ARG A 207 4.15 -16.55 27.10
N ASP A 208 5.32 -17.17 27.01
CA ASP A 208 6.45 -16.87 27.88
C ASP A 208 7.09 -15.54 27.43
N PRO A 209 7.07 -14.49 28.27
CA PRO A 209 7.63 -13.19 27.92
C PRO A 209 9.11 -13.24 27.52
N GLU A 210 9.89 -14.18 28.07
CA GLU A 210 11.31 -14.29 27.74
C GLU A 210 11.51 -14.88 26.34
N LYS A 211 10.68 -15.86 25.96
CA LYS A 211 10.67 -16.40 24.59
C LYS A 211 10.17 -15.36 23.59
N ALA A 212 9.13 -14.60 23.93
CA ALA A 212 8.66 -13.48 23.11
C ALA A 212 9.74 -12.40 22.91
N ARG A 213 10.52 -12.10 23.94
CA ARG A 213 11.67 -11.19 23.87
C ARG A 213 12.76 -11.74 22.95
N LEU A 214 13.11 -13.02 23.10
CA LEU A 214 14.10 -13.68 22.25
C LEU A 214 13.69 -13.67 20.77
N MET A 215 12.42 -13.95 20.46
CA MET A 215 11.89 -13.83 19.10
C MET A 215 12.03 -12.40 18.57
N GLY A 216 11.66 -11.40 19.37
CA GLY A 216 11.82 -9.99 19.01
C GLY A 216 13.28 -9.62 18.69
N GLU A 217 14.25 -10.11 19.46
CA GLU A 217 15.67 -9.88 19.14
C GLU A 217 16.10 -10.52 17.81
N VAL A 218 15.58 -11.71 17.49
CA VAL A 218 15.85 -12.37 16.21
C VAL A 218 15.25 -11.55 15.07
N MET A 219 13.98 -11.14 15.20
CA MET A 219 13.33 -10.24 14.23
C MET A 219 14.12 -8.95 14.03
N HIS A 220 14.59 -8.32 15.11
CA HIS A 220 15.40 -7.12 15.01
C HIS A 220 16.69 -7.33 14.24
N ARG A 221 17.40 -8.42 14.52
CA ARG A 221 18.66 -8.74 13.82
C ARG A 221 18.47 -9.03 12.33
N ARG A 222 17.34 -9.65 11.98
CA ARG A 222 17.11 -10.29 10.67
C ARG A 222 16.21 -9.50 9.72
N MET A 223 15.18 -8.79 10.22
CA MET A 223 14.13 -8.18 9.40
C MET A 223 14.27 -6.67 9.22
N ASP A 224 14.88 -5.94 10.16
CA ASP A 224 14.71 -4.49 10.24
C ASP A 224 15.49 -3.65 9.23
N ARG A 225 16.31 -4.27 8.40
CA ARG A 225 17.20 -3.58 7.46
C ARG A 225 17.37 -4.39 6.19
N GLY A 226 17.46 -3.68 5.08
CA GLY A 226 17.54 -4.29 3.75
C GLY A 226 16.19 -4.27 3.03
N ASP A 227 16.23 -4.82 1.83
CA ASP A 227 15.10 -4.89 0.92
C ASP A 227 14.42 -6.25 1.04
N VAL A 228 13.11 -6.27 0.80
CA VAL A 228 12.28 -7.48 0.85
C VAL A 228 11.43 -7.57 -0.41
N ALA A 229 11.08 -8.79 -0.83
CA ALA A 229 10.32 -9.00 -2.06
C ALA A 229 8.99 -8.21 -2.10
N GLN A 230 8.37 -7.99 -0.94
CA GLN A 230 7.13 -7.21 -0.82
C GLN A 230 7.28 -5.76 -1.31
N ASN A 231 8.47 -5.16 -1.18
CA ASN A 231 8.74 -3.79 -1.63
C ASN A 231 8.60 -3.62 -3.15
N LEU A 232 8.58 -4.71 -3.95
CA LEU A 232 8.25 -4.65 -5.37
C LEU A 232 6.88 -4.00 -5.64
N ALA A 233 5.94 -4.05 -4.70
CA ALA A 233 4.66 -3.38 -4.81
C ALA A 233 4.79 -1.84 -4.97
N ALA A 234 5.92 -1.26 -4.52
CA ALA A 234 6.25 0.16 -4.70
C ALA A 234 6.24 0.62 -6.15
N THR A 235 6.53 -0.31 -7.07
CA THR A 235 6.50 -0.04 -8.51
C THR A 235 5.14 0.48 -8.97
N SER A 236 4.03 0.08 -8.32
CA SER A 236 2.68 0.57 -8.63
C SER A 236 2.55 2.08 -8.40
N LEU A 237 3.16 2.60 -7.32
CA LEU A 237 3.10 4.01 -6.95
C LEU A 237 3.83 4.89 -7.97
N LEU A 238 5.04 4.49 -8.36
CA LEU A 238 5.80 5.20 -9.37
C LEU A 238 5.20 5.02 -10.77
N THR A 239 4.63 3.85 -11.07
CA THR A 239 3.87 3.65 -12.32
C THR A 239 2.67 4.59 -12.39
N ASN A 240 1.93 4.78 -11.28
CA ASN A 240 0.84 5.74 -11.23
C ASN A 240 1.32 7.19 -11.50
N ALA A 241 2.45 7.59 -10.90
CA ALA A 241 3.06 8.89 -11.18
C ALA A 241 3.46 9.04 -12.66
N PHE A 242 4.04 8.00 -13.27
CA PHE A 242 4.32 7.98 -14.72
C PHE A 242 3.05 8.14 -15.56
N LEU A 243 1.98 7.39 -15.26
CA LEU A 243 0.73 7.44 -16.02
C LEU A 243 0.06 8.83 -15.98
N LEU A 244 0.18 9.55 -14.85
CA LEU A 244 -0.40 10.88 -14.68
C LEU A 244 0.44 12.00 -15.29
N THR A 245 1.76 11.84 -15.33
CA THR A 245 2.68 12.94 -15.68
C THR A 245 3.38 12.76 -17.02
N GLY A 246 3.60 11.51 -17.44
CA GLY A 246 4.45 11.16 -18.57
C GLY A 246 5.95 11.40 -18.33
N GLU A 247 6.39 11.68 -17.10
CA GLU A 247 7.80 11.95 -16.80
C GLU A 247 8.62 10.66 -16.75
N GLU A 248 9.64 10.55 -17.61
CA GLU A 248 10.40 9.30 -17.81
C GLU A 248 11.16 8.83 -16.56
N LYS A 249 11.50 9.73 -15.63
CA LYS A 249 12.21 9.36 -14.39
C LYS A 249 11.51 8.27 -13.59
N TYR A 250 10.17 8.28 -13.56
CA TYR A 250 9.38 7.30 -12.84
C TYR A 250 9.45 5.92 -13.51
N ARG A 251 9.37 5.88 -14.84
CA ARG A 251 9.49 4.65 -15.63
C ARG A 251 10.88 4.05 -15.49
N SER A 252 11.94 4.86 -15.59
CA SER A 252 13.32 4.40 -15.41
C SER A 252 13.53 3.76 -14.05
N TRP A 253 13.07 4.42 -12.97
CA TRP A 253 13.17 3.86 -11.62
C TRP A 253 12.51 2.49 -11.50
N VAL A 254 11.29 2.33 -12.03
CA VAL A 254 10.55 1.05 -11.99
C VAL A 254 11.33 -0.05 -12.70
N LEU A 255 11.82 0.22 -13.92
CA LEU A 255 12.55 -0.77 -14.70
C LEU A 255 13.89 -1.13 -14.06
N ASP A 256 14.61 -0.15 -13.54
CA ASP A 256 15.88 -0.36 -12.85
C ASP A 256 15.70 -1.23 -11.60
N TYR A 257 14.66 -0.95 -10.81
CA TYR A 257 14.38 -1.69 -9.59
C TYR A 257 13.93 -3.14 -9.87
N VAL A 258 13.03 -3.34 -10.85
CA VAL A 258 12.57 -4.66 -11.25
C VAL A 258 13.71 -5.49 -11.85
N GLU A 259 14.54 -4.92 -12.71
CA GLU A 259 15.69 -5.65 -13.28
C GLU A 259 16.68 -6.07 -12.17
N ALA A 260 16.88 -5.23 -11.14
CA ALA A 260 17.72 -5.61 -10.00
C ALA A 260 17.19 -6.85 -9.27
N TRP A 261 15.87 -6.94 -9.04
CA TRP A 261 15.25 -8.13 -8.46
C TRP A 261 15.30 -9.36 -9.36
N ILE A 262 15.13 -9.19 -10.67
CA ILE A 262 15.30 -10.27 -11.65
C ILE A 262 16.74 -10.81 -11.60
N GLU A 263 17.73 -9.93 -11.56
CA GLU A 263 19.14 -10.34 -11.48
C GLU A 263 19.47 -11.04 -10.17
N ARG A 264 18.94 -10.55 -9.04
CA ARG A 264 19.07 -11.23 -7.74
C ARG A 264 18.43 -12.62 -7.76
N THR A 265 17.28 -12.76 -8.40
CA THR A 265 16.62 -14.06 -8.61
C THR A 265 17.49 -15.01 -9.43
N ARG A 266 18.13 -14.52 -10.52
CA ARG A 266 19.07 -15.33 -11.32
C ARG A 266 20.27 -15.79 -10.48
N LYS A 267 20.84 -14.90 -9.65
CA LYS A 267 21.95 -15.23 -8.74
C LYS A 267 21.54 -16.23 -7.65
N ASN A 268 20.29 -16.19 -7.21
CA ASN A 268 19.73 -17.10 -6.22
C ASN A 268 19.12 -18.38 -6.83
N GLY A 269 19.73 -18.89 -7.91
CA GLY A 269 19.31 -20.16 -8.52
C GLY A 269 17.90 -20.16 -9.13
N GLY A 270 17.37 -18.98 -9.48
CA GLY A 270 16.02 -18.82 -10.03
C GLY A 270 14.93 -18.67 -8.97
N ILE A 271 15.27 -18.62 -7.68
CA ILE A 271 14.33 -18.39 -6.58
C ILE A 271 14.37 -16.92 -6.20
N LEU A 272 13.21 -16.26 -6.16
CA LEU A 272 13.12 -14.87 -5.71
C LEU A 272 13.61 -14.79 -4.25
N PRO A 273 14.63 -13.98 -3.93
CA PRO A 273 15.05 -13.79 -2.54
C PRO A 273 13.92 -13.19 -1.72
N ASP A 274 13.77 -13.65 -0.48
CA ASP A 274 12.88 -13.03 0.49
C ASP A 274 13.48 -11.72 1.05
N ASN A 275 14.82 -11.67 1.17
CA ASN A 275 15.57 -10.54 1.72
C ASN A 275 16.88 -10.26 0.96
N VAL A 276 17.28 -8.98 0.98
CA VAL A 276 18.55 -8.49 0.43
C VAL A 276 19.12 -7.47 1.42
N GLY A 277 20.31 -7.71 1.94
CA GLY A 277 20.92 -6.81 2.91
C GLY A 277 21.34 -5.46 2.32
N LEU A 278 21.68 -4.51 3.18
CA LEU A 278 22.10 -3.16 2.74
C LEU A 278 23.40 -3.17 1.94
N SER A 279 24.21 -4.22 2.06
CA SER A 279 25.38 -4.41 1.21
C SER A 279 25.02 -4.78 -0.24
N GLY A 280 23.80 -5.30 -0.47
CA GLY A 280 23.35 -5.90 -1.71
C GLY A 280 23.45 -7.44 -1.73
N GLU A 281 24.01 -8.04 -0.67
CA GLU A 281 24.12 -9.49 -0.52
C GLU A 281 22.76 -10.12 -0.16
N ILE A 282 22.45 -11.24 -0.79
CA ILE A 282 21.22 -12.01 -0.55
C ILE A 282 21.37 -12.76 0.77
N GLY A 283 20.35 -12.68 1.64
CA GLY A 283 20.39 -13.37 2.92
C GLY A 283 21.40 -12.80 3.93
N GLU A 284 21.91 -11.57 3.73
CA GLU A 284 22.99 -10.99 4.57
C GLU A 284 22.68 -11.07 6.07
N TYR A 285 21.44 -10.79 6.45
CA TYR A 285 21.00 -10.82 7.84
C TYR A 285 20.34 -12.13 8.25
N MET A 286 20.32 -13.11 7.34
CA MET A 286 19.66 -14.41 7.47
C MET A 286 20.64 -15.59 7.43
N ASP A 287 21.95 -15.33 7.64
CA ASP A 287 23.02 -16.33 7.54
C ASP A 287 23.10 -16.99 6.14
N GLY A 288 22.74 -16.23 5.09
CA GLY A 288 22.71 -16.71 3.70
C GLY A 288 21.48 -17.55 3.34
N LYS A 289 20.49 -17.62 4.24
CA LYS A 289 19.16 -18.19 3.95
C LYS A 289 18.30 -17.21 3.16
#